data_AF-A0A3D1Q8Y2-F1
#
_entry.id   AF-A0A3D1Q8Y2-F1
#
_cell.length_a   1.000
_cell.length_b   1.000
_cell.length_c   1.000
_cell.angle_alpha   90.00
_cell.angle_beta   90.00
_cell.angle_gamma   90.00
#
_symmetry.space_group_name_H-M   'P 1'
#
loop_
_entity.id
_entity.type
_entity.pdbx_description
1 polymer ?
#
loop_
_entity_poly.entity_id
_entity_poly.type
_entity_poly.pdbx_seq_one_letter_code
_entity_poly.pdbx_strand_id
1 'polypeptide(L)' 'SLIYYSRQGIQEDADHIIKLATVEGLTAHANSVRVRKGSD' A
#
# COMPACT_ATOMS: atom_id res chain seq x y z
N SER A 1 6.55 1.05 -18.22
CA SER A 1 7.45 1.50 -17.13
C SER A 1 7.73 0.34 -16.19
N LEU A 2 8.90 0.29 -15.56
CA LEU A 2 9.22 -0.67 -14.50
C LEU A 2 9.36 0.08 -13.17
N ILE A 3 8.62 -0.34 -12.15
CA ILE A 3 8.72 0.17 -10.78
C ILE A 3 8.94 -1.04 -9.86
N TYR A 4 9.96 -0.95 -9.01
CA TYR A 4 10.31 -1.98 -8.05
C TYR A 4 10.35 -1.38 -6.64
N TYR A 5 9.74 -2.08 -5.69
CA TYR A 5 9.78 -1.75 -4.27
C TYR A 5 10.62 -2.78 -3.52
N SER A 6 11.58 -2.30 -2.73
CA SER A 6 12.20 -3.13 -1.69
C SER A 6 11.19 -3.38 -0.57
N ARG A 7 11.47 -4.39 0.27
CA ARG A 7 10.65 -4.65 1.46
C ARG A 7 10.59 -3.44 2.40
N GLN A 8 11.68 -2.71 2.56
CA GLN A 8 11.70 -1.50 3.39
C GLN A 8 10.90 -0.37 2.73
N GLY A 9 11.10 -0.14 1.43
CA GLY A 9 10.41 0.95 0.73
C GLY A 9 8.88 0.80 0.78
N ILE A 10 8.34 -0.42 0.66
CA ILE A 10 6.88 -0.60 0.76
C ILE A 10 6.38 -0.32 2.18
N GLN A 11 7.18 -0.56 3.21
CA GLN A 11 6.82 -0.27 4.60
C GLN A 11 6.77 1.23 4.88
N GLU A 12 7.70 1.99 4.30
CA GLU A 12 7.77 3.45 4.43
C GLU A 12 6.59 4.15 3.73
N ASP A 13 6.16 3.64 2.58
CA ASP A 13 5.11 4.28 1.76
C ASP A 13 3.69 3.71 1.99
N ALA A 14 3.56 2.51 2.58
CA ALA A 14 2.29 1.77 2.64
C ALA A 14 1.15 2.61 3.22
N ASP A 15 1.38 3.34 4.31
CA ASP A 15 0.34 4.12 4.98
C ASP A 15 -0.22 5.25 4.12
N HIS A 16 0.64 5.89 3.32
CA HIS A 16 0.21 6.92 2.39
C HIS A 16 -0.62 6.32 1.24
N ILE A 17 -0.17 5.21 0.67
CA ILE A 17 -0.90 4.51 -0.40
C ILE A 17 -2.27 4.05 0.10
N ILE A 18 -2.31 3.45 1.30
CA ILE A 18 -3.54 3.00 1.96
C ILE A 18 -4.49 4.17 2.20
N LYS A 19 -3.99 5.30 2.71
CA LYS A 19 -4.79 6.50 2.97
C LYS A 19 -5.44 7.02 1.68
N LEU A 20 -4.66 7.18 0.61
CA LEU A 20 -5.17 7.65 -0.68
C LEU A 20 -6.24 6.71 -1.23
N ALA A 21 -5.93 5.42 -1.32
CA ALA A 21 -6.88 4.42 -1.81
C ALA A 21 -8.17 4.35 -0.96
N THR A 22 -8.07 4.56 0.35
CA THR A 22 -9.25 4.58 1.24
C THR A 22 -10.10 5.83 1.01
N VAL A 23 -9.48 7.01 0.87
CA VAL A 23 -10.19 8.28 0.59
C VAL A 23 -10.90 8.24 -0.76
N GLU A 24 -10.33 7.53 -1.73
CA GLU A 24 -10.93 7.34 -3.07
C GLU A 24 -11.98 6.22 -3.12
N GLY A 25 -12.24 5.51 -2.01
CA GLY A 25 -13.17 4.38 -1.97
C GLY A 25 -12.66 3.10 -2.63
N LEU A 26 -11.37 3.03 -2.98
CA LEU A 26 -10.69 1.89 -3.58
C LEU A 26 -10.23 0.87 -2.53
N THR A 27 -11.16 0.35 -1.74
CA THR A 27 -10.88 -0.51 -0.57
C THR A 27 -10.06 -1.76 -0.91
N ALA A 28 -10.30 -2.39 -2.06
CA ALA A 28 -9.52 -3.53 -2.53
C ALA A 28 -8.04 -3.18 -2.78
N HIS A 29 -7.76 -1.98 -3.29
CA HIS A 29 -6.40 -1.52 -3.53
C HIS A 29 -5.66 -1.30 -2.20
N ALA A 30 -6.32 -0.64 -1.24
CA ALA A 30 -5.79 -0.46 0.11
C ALA A 30 -5.47 -1.81 0.79
N ASN A 31 -6.36 -2.80 0.66
CA ASN A 31 -6.15 -4.13 1.23
C ASN A 31 -4.95 -4.86 0.61
N SER A 32 -4.73 -4.72 -0.71
CA SER A 32 -3.57 -5.32 -1.36
C SER A 32 -2.24 -4.85 -0.76
N VAL A 33 -2.21 -3.62 -0.24
CA VAL A 33 -1.04 -3.02 0.41
C VAL A 33 -0.94 -3.42 1.88
N ARG A 34 -2.06 -3.49 2.63
CA ARG A 34 -2.09 -3.94 4.04
C ARG A 34 -1.50 -5.33 4.23
N VAL A 35 -1.86 -6.28 3.35
CA VAL A 35 -1.30 -7.65 3.35
C VAL A 35 0.22 -7.65 3.18
N ARG A 36 0.78 -6.73 2.38
CA ARG A 36 2.23 -6.61 2.16
C ARG A 36 2.93 -5.86 3.30
N LYS A 37 2.22 -4.91 3.91
CA LYS A 37 2.67 -4.22 5.14
C LYS A 37 2.79 -5.21 6.30
N GLY A 38 1.92 -6.22 6.36
CA GLY A 38 1.88 -7.20 7.45
C GLY A 38 1.10 -6.70 8.68
N SER A 39 0.10 -5.84 8.44
CA SER A 39 -0.78 -5.27 9.47
C SER A 39 -2.20 -5.86 9.47
N ASP A 40 -2.42 -6.92 8.68
CA ASP A 40 -3.62 -7.78 8.67
C ASP A 40 -3.27 -9.17 9.22
#